data_AF-A0A6B0GDS3-F1
#
_entry.id   AF-A0A6B0GDS3-F1
#
_cell.length_a   1.000
_cell.length_b   1.000
_cell.length_c   1.000
_cell.angle_alpha   90.00
_cell.angle_beta   90.00
_cell.angle_gamma   90.00
#
_symmetry.space_group_name_H-M   'P 1'
#
loop_
_entity.id
_entity.type
_entity.pdbx_description
1 polymer ?
#
loop_
_entity_poly.entity_id
_entity_poly.type
_entity_poly.pdbx_seq_one_letter_code
_entity_poly.pdbx_strand_id
1 'polypeptide(L)'
;MREDGYRPNAAASHEKATEDNAFEDAYANHLDPLVAISRTGDVYWAEGYHRFAIASVLGVETIPVLALCRHQAWQQARDDLCTELSFSRPSGLEEHSNHPDMQDIGQ
;
A
#
# COMPACT_ATOMS: atom_id res chain seq x y z
N MET A 1 12.46 8.91 -35.83
CA MET A 1 13.16 7.89 -35.02
C MET A 1 14.43 8.58 -34.54
N ARG A 2 14.57 8.86 -33.22
CA ARG A 2 15.73 9.62 -32.71
C ARG A 2 17.00 8.77 -32.89
N GLU A 3 18.10 9.41 -33.27
CA GLU A 3 19.38 8.78 -33.66
C GLU A 3 20.11 8.08 -32.50
N ASP A 4 19.69 8.28 -31.26
CA ASP A 4 20.20 7.56 -30.10
C ASP A 4 19.40 6.27 -29.89
N GLY A 5 19.90 5.17 -30.46
CA GLY A 5 19.31 3.83 -30.33
C GLY A 5 19.26 3.28 -28.90
N TYR A 6 18.82 2.03 -28.78
CA TYR A 6 18.79 1.29 -27.51
C TYR A 6 20.20 1.17 -26.90
N ARG A 7 20.41 1.73 -25.70
CA ARG A 7 21.59 1.46 -24.87
C ARG A 7 21.27 0.33 -23.90
N PRO A 8 22.00 -0.80 -23.93
CA PRO A 8 21.86 -1.83 -22.91
C PRO A 8 22.18 -1.26 -21.52
N ASN A 9 21.46 -1.69 -20.49
CA ASN A 9 21.71 -1.25 -19.10
C ASN A 9 23.17 -1.45 -18.67
N ALA A 10 23.86 -2.47 -19.20
CA ALA A 10 25.28 -2.71 -18.94
C ALA A 10 26.23 -1.62 -19.50
N ALA A 11 25.79 -0.87 -20.52
CA ALA A 11 26.53 0.22 -21.15
C ALA A 11 26.15 1.61 -20.61
N ALA A 12 25.25 1.68 -19.63
CA ALA A 12 24.90 2.88 -18.91
C ALA A 12 25.67 2.93 -17.58
N SER A 13 26.40 4.03 -17.34
CA SER A 13 27.04 4.29 -16.04
C SER A 13 25.96 4.75 -15.06
N HIS A 14 25.17 3.81 -14.56
CA HIS A 14 24.31 4.08 -13.41
C HIS A 14 25.18 4.00 -12.17
N GLU A 15 25.13 5.03 -11.31
CA GLU A 15 25.52 4.83 -9.92
C GLU A 15 24.65 3.68 -9.40
N LYS A 16 25.31 2.62 -8.92
CA LYS A 16 24.59 1.54 -8.25
C LYS A 16 23.90 2.17 -7.04
N ALA A 17 22.65 1.80 -6.80
CA ALA A 17 22.04 2.04 -5.51
C ALA A 17 23.03 1.53 -4.44
N THR A 18 23.32 2.37 -3.46
CA THR A 18 24.19 1.99 -2.36
C THR A 18 23.58 0.77 -1.69
N GLU A 19 24.39 -0.23 -1.34
CA GLU A 19 23.89 -1.42 -0.61
C GLU A 19 23.27 -1.04 0.74
N ASP A 20 23.60 0.15 1.24
CA ASP A 20 23.06 0.74 2.46
C ASP A 20 21.86 1.65 2.11
N ASN A 21 20.72 1.04 1.79
CA ASN A 21 19.44 1.75 1.67
C ASN A 21 18.53 1.33 2.81
N ALA A 22 18.53 2.12 3.88
CA ALA A 22 17.71 1.87 5.08
C ALA A 22 16.21 1.74 4.77
N PHE A 23 15.74 2.16 3.59
CA PHE A 23 14.36 2.04 3.15
C PHE A 23 14.09 0.77 2.32
N GLU A 24 15.10 0.18 1.67
CA GLU A 24 14.91 -1.08 0.93
C GLU A 24 14.54 -2.22 1.86
N ASP A 25 15.19 -2.30 3.02
CA ASP A 25 14.94 -3.32 4.06
C ASP A 25 13.90 -2.90 5.11
N ALA A 26 13.39 -1.65 5.05
CA ALA A 26 12.42 -1.15 6.03
C ALA A 26 11.05 -1.85 5.93
N TYR A 27 10.76 -2.50 4.81
CA TYR A 27 9.46 -3.10 4.54
C TYR A 27 9.59 -4.60 4.34
N ALA A 28 8.79 -5.37 5.08
CA ALA A 28 8.84 -6.82 5.09
C ALA A 28 8.57 -7.49 3.72
N ASN A 29 8.03 -6.75 2.74
CA ASN A 29 7.67 -7.27 1.43
C ASN A 29 8.21 -6.37 0.31
N HIS A 30 9.40 -6.69 -0.22
CA HIS A 30 10.06 -5.93 -1.27
C HIS A 30 9.33 -5.93 -2.63
N LEU A 31 8.34 -6.81 -2.82
CA LEU A 31 7.69 -7.03 -4.13
C LEU A 31 6.17 -6.85 -4.11
N ASP A 32 5.57 -6.69 -2.93
CA ASP A 32 4.13 -6.55 -2.84
C ASP A 32 3.71 -5.07 -2.96
N PRO A 33 2.61 -4.78 -3.67
CA PRO A 33 2.03 -3.45 -3.72
C PRO A 33 1.75 -2.91 -2.31
N LEU A 34 2.40 -1.80 -1.98
CA LEU A 34 2.18 -1.09 -0.71
C LEU A 34 1.33 0.15 -0.97
N VAL A 35 0.35 0.40 -0.10
CA VAL A 35 -0.50 1.59 -0.15
C VAL A 35 -0.54 2.30 1.20
N ALA A 36 -0.68 3.62 1.17
CA ALA A 36 -1.04 4.41 2.34
C ALA A 36 -2.51 4.83 2.23
N ILE A 37 -3.24 4.79 3.35
CA ILE A 37 -4.64 5.22 3.41
C ILE A 37 -4.70 6.53 4.18
N SER A 38 -5.17 7.58 3.52
CA SER A 38 -5.33 8.88 4.17
C SER A 38 -6.50 8.89 5.14
N ARG A 39 -6.59 9.97 5.94
CA ARG A 39 -7.72 10.20 6.86
C ARG A 39 -9.09 10.19 6.15
N THR A 40 -9.15 10.62 4.89
CA THR A 40 -10.39 10.71 4.09
C THR A 40 -10.71 9.43 3.34
N GLY A 41 -9.84 8.43 3.39
CA GLY A 41 -10.01 7.16 2.68
C GLY A 41 -9.41 7.14 1.28
N ASP A 42 -8.74 8.21 0.85
CA ASP A 42 -7.98 8.19 -0.41
C ASP A 42 -6.80 7.21 -0.26
N VAL A 43 -6.65 6.33 -1.25
CA VAL A 43 -5.60 5.31 -1.31
C VAL A 43 -4.45 5.82 -2.17
N TYR A 44 -3.28 5.92 -1.57
CA TYR A 44 -2.06 6.37 -2.24
C TYR A 44 -1.13 5.18 -2.45
N TRP A 45 -0.69 5.01 -3.68
CA TRP A 45 0.27 3.99 -4.03
C TRP A 45 1.68 4.40 -3.59
N ALA A 46 2.38 3.51 -2.87
CA ALA A 46 3.73 3.74 -2.40
C ALA A 46 4.76 2.89 -3.18
N GLU A 47 4.58 1.57 -3.21
CA GLU A 47 5.58 0.62 -3.74
C GLU A 47 4.96 -0.57 -4.47
N GLY A 48 5.78 -1.42 -5.09
CA GLY A 48 5.34 -2.65 -5.77
C GLY A 48 4.96 -2.45 -7.26
N TYR A 49 5.56 -1.43 -7.90
CA TYR A 49 5.41 -1.08 -9.32
C TYR A 49 5.52 -2.27 -10.27
N HIS A 50 6.49 -3.16 -10.04
CA HIS A 50 6.70 -4.33 -10.89
C HIS A 50 5.52 -5.30 -10.86
N ARG A 51 5.00 -5.63 -9.67
CA ARG A 51 3.89 -6.56 -9.52
C ARG A 51 2.58 -5.99 -10.06
N PHE A 52 2.35 -4.69 -9.85
CA PHE A 52 1.22 -4.00 -10.47
C PHE A 52 1.29 -4.00 -12.00
N ALA A 53 2.45 -3.67 -12.58
CA ALA A 53 2.63 -3.65 -14.03
C ALA A 53 2.35 -5.02 -14.66
N ILE A 54 2.82 -6.11 -14.03
CA ILE A 54 2.52 -7.47 -14.46
C ILE A 54 1.01 -7.74 -14.43
N ALA A 55 0.34 -7.41 -13.32
CA ALA A 55 -1.11 -7.59 -13.18
C ALA A 55 -1.89 -6.82 -14.25
N SER A 56 -1.48 -5.58 -14.53
CA SER A 56 -2.09 -4.73 -15.57
C SER A 56 -1.93 -5.35 -16.96
N VAL A 57 -0.73 -5.83 -17.31
CA VAL A 57 -0.47 -6.48 -18.61
C VAL A 57 -1.29 -7.76 -18.76
N LEU A 58 -1.48 -8.51 -17.68
CA LEU A 58 -2.28 -9.74 -17.66
C LEU A 58 -3.79 -9.49 -17.62
N GLY A 59 -4.23 -8.24 -17.49
CA GLY A 59 -5.65 -7.89 -17.38
C GLY A 59 -6.30 -8.36 -16.08
N VAL A 60 -5.52 -8.47 -15.00
CA VAL A 60 -6.04 -8.80 -13.68
C VAL A 60 -6.80 -7.59 -13.13
N GLU A 61 -8.09 -7.75 -12.86
CA GLU A 61 -8.97 -6.65 -12.44
C GLU A 61 -8.65 -6.12 -11.04
N THR A 62 -8.26 -7.00 -10.12
CA THR A 62 -7.95 -6.64 -8.72
C THR A 62 -6.74 -7.40 -8.20
N ILE A 63 -5.92 -6.73 -7.39
CA ILE A 63 -4.76 -7.32 -6.73
C ILE A 63 -4.78 -7.02 -5.24
N PRO A 64 -4.25 -7.92 -4.39
CA PRO A 64 -4.03 -7.61 -3.00
C PRO A 64 -2.95 -6.54 -2.85
N VAL A 65 -3.14 -5.67 -1.86
CA VAL A 65 -2.19 -4.63 -1.47
C VAL A 65 -1.98 -4.69 0.04
N LEU A 66 -0.83 -4.23 0.51
CA LEU A 66 -0.55 -4.08 1.94
C LEU A 66 -0.71 -2.61 2.34
N ALA A 67 -1.49 -2.36 3.39
CA ALA A 67 -1.58 -1.03 3.99
C ALA A 67 -0.30 -0.76 4.80
N LEU A 68 0.57 0.09 4.26
CA LEU A 68 1.86 0.44 4.83
C LEU A 68 1.72 1.23 6.13
N CYS A 69 0.84 2.23 6.12
CA CYS A 69 0.53 3.03 7.29
C CYS A 69 -0.94 3.45 7.26
N ARG A 70 -1.46 3.64 8.47
CA ARG A 70 -2.82 4.11 8.72
C ARG A 70 -2.77 5.39 9.51
N HIS A 71 -3.77 6.22 9.34
CA HIS A 71 -3.94 7.36 10.22
C HIS A 71 -4.15 6.87 11.67
N GLN A 72 -3.50 7.53 12.64
CA GLN A 72 -3.51 7.09 14.04
C GLN A 72 -4.92 6.95 14.60
N ALA A 73 -5.82 7.90 14.32
CA ALA A 73 -7.21 7.82 14.80
C ALA A 73 -7.97 6.61 14.20
N TRP A 74 -7.64 6.20 12.97
CA TRP A 74 -8.24 5.01 12.38
C TRP A 74 -7.68 3.76 13.01
N GLN A 75 -6.36 3.66 13.19
CA GLN A 75 -5.76 2.54 13.90
C GLN A 75 -6.34 2.39 15.31
N GLN A 76 -6.52 3.50 16.05
CA GLN A 76 -7.15 3.47 17.37
C GLN A 76 -8.59 2.97 17.31
N ALA A 77 -9.41 3.47 16.38
CA ALA A 77 -10.78 3.00 16.21
C ALA A 77 -10.85 1.50 15.88
N ARG A 78 -9.90 0.99 15.09
CA ARG A 78 -9.78 -0.44 14.80
C ARG A 78 -9.42 -1.23 16.06
N ASP A 79 -8.44 -0.77 16.82
CA ASP A 79 -7.98 -1.42 18.05
C ASP A 79 -9.10 -1.45 19.11
N ASP A 80 -9.83 -0.34 19.26
CA ASP A 80 -10.99 -0.22 20.14
C ASP A 80 -12.07 -1.23 19.73
N LEU A 81 -12.45 -1.29 18.45
CA LEU A 81 -13.45 -2.26 17.98
C LEU A 81 -13.01 -3.72 18.14
N CYS A 82 -11.75 -4.05 17.83
CA CYS A 82 -11.21 -5.39 18.02
C CYS A 82 -11.16 -5.79 19.50
N THR A 83 -10.95 -4.84 20.41
CA THR A 83 -10.95 -5.06 21.86
C THR A 83 -12.38 -5.13 22.41
N GLU A 84 -13.29 -4.30 21.89
CA GLU A 84 -14.70 -4.18 22.26
C GLU A 84 -15.63 -5.19 21.56
N LEU A 85 -15.09 -6.13 20.79
CA LEU A 85 -15.80 -7.31 20.24
C LEU A 85 -16.57 -8.14 21.30
N SER A 86 -16.54 -7.75 22.57
CA SER A 86 -17.44 -8.24 23.61
C SER A 86 -18.85 -7.63 23.58
N PHE A 87 -19.09 -6.33 23.36
CA PHE A 87 -20.46 -5.77 23.45
C PHE A 87 -20.67 -4.45 22.67
N SER A 88 -21.39 -4.54 21.55
CA SER A 88 -22.04 -3.44 20.79
C SER A 88 -21.14 -2.40 20.10
N ARG A 89 -21.41 -2.17 18.80
CA ARG A 89 -20.76 -1.14 17.98
C ARG A 89 -21.01 0.25 18.59
N PRO A 90 -19.97 1.05 18.90
CA PRO A 90 -20.14 2.41 19.41
C PRO A 90 -20.99 3.26 18.45
N SER A 91 -22.00 3.93 18.98
CA SER A 91 -22.83 4.86 18.22
C SER A 91 -22.00 6.10 17.86
N GLY A 92 -21.79 6.33 16.55
CA GLY A 92 -20.94 7.39 16.01
C GLY A 92 -20.00 6.96 14.89
N LEU A 93 -19.86 5.64 14.66
CA LEU A 93 -19.05 5.06 13.58
C LEU A 93 -19.78 4.97 12.22
N GLU A 94 -21.05 5.36 12.14
CA GLU A 94 -21.84 5.30 10.90
C GLU A 94 -21.29 6.22 9.81
N GLU A 95 -20.83 7.43 10.18
CA GLU A 95 -20.16 8.36 9.24
C GLU A 95 -18.81 7.84 8.73
N HIS A 96 -18.31 6.77 9.33
CA HIS A 96 -16.96 6.25 9.15
C HIS A 96 -16.93 4.80 8.66
N SER A 97 -18.11 4.17 8.51
CA SER A 97 -18.26 2.79 8.06
C SER A 97 -17.81 2.56 6.61
N ASN A 98 -17.82 3.63 5.79
CA ASN A 98 -17.38 3.56 4.39
C ASN A 98 -15.87 3.73 4.22
N HIS A 99 -15.14 4.10 5.27
CA HIS A 99 -13.69 4.30 5.18
C HIS A 99 -12.98 2.95 4.93
N PRO A 100 -11.98 2.87 4.02
CA PRO A 100 -11.30 1.61 3.70
C PRO A 100 -10.73 0.87 4.92
N ASP A 101 -10.21 1.61 5.91
CA ASP A 101 -9.70 1.04 7.17
C ASP A 101 -10.78 0.48 8.11
N MET A 102 -12.06 0.52 7.75
CA MET A 102 -13.15 -0.01 8.60
C MET A 102 -13.92 -1.16 7.92
N GLN A 103 -13.66 -1.46 6.65
CA GLN A 103 -14.49 -2.39 5.86
C GLN A 103 -14.30 -3.87 6.19
N ASP A 104 -13.16 -4.25 6.75
CA ASP A 104 -12.83 -5.61 7.18
C ASP A 104 -13.21 -5.91 8.64
N ILE A 105 -13.61 -4.88 9.40
CA ILE A 105 -13.95 -5.05 10.82
C ILE A 105 -15.43 -5.42 10.98
N GLY A 106 -15.67 -6.63 11.49
CA GLY A 106 -17.00 -7.16 11.76
C GLY A 106 -17.57 -8.10 10.69
N GLN A 107 -16.72 -8.66 9.82
CA GLN A 107 -17.05 -9.89 9.08
C GLN A 107 -17.02 -11.12 9.99
#